data_AF-A0A8E0FLY2-F1
#
_entry.id   AF-A0A8E0FLY2-F1
#
_cell.length_a   1.000
_cell.length_b   1.000
_cell.length_c   1.000
_cell.angle_alpha   90.00
_cell.angle_beta   90.00
_cell.angle_gamma   90.00
#
_symmetry.space_group_name_H-M   'P 1'
#
loop_
_entity.id
_entity.type
_entity.pdbx_description
1 polymer ?
#
loop_
_entity_poly.entity_id
_entity_poly.type
_entity_poly.pdbx_seq_one_letter_code
_entity_poly.pdbx_strand_id
1 'polypeptide(L)'
;MLPSEIMIWQPEFTDKILSRKPGAVQCIQQRQTVVMLVPEDMSVGWFSKALESVDEVRIITDGRINFIEPSTGLEKKGNSKGSMLLIWRPFISPRRMFTTVSKAALMAIGQGVRRAA
;
A
#
# COMPACT_ATOMS: atom_id res chain seq x y z
N MET A 1 20.90 -15.42 1.59
CA MET A 1 19.77 -14.63 2.11
C MET A 1 19.20 -13.87 0.93
N LEU A 2 17.99 -14.19 0.48
CA LEU A 2 17.34 -13.38 -0.55
C LEU A 2 16.96 -12.03 0.07
N PRO A 3 17.15 -10.90 -0.62
CA PRO A 3 16.61 -9.63 -0.15
C PRO A 3 15.11 -9.83 0.03
N SER A 4 14.59 -9.49 1.20
CA SER A 4 13.17 -9.48 1.49
C SER A 4 12.49 -8.40 0.65
N GLU A 5 12.25 -8.67 -0.64
CA GLU A 5 11.53 -7.78 -1.52
C GLU A 5 10.10 -7.66 -1.01
N ILE A 6 9.77 -6.47 -0.50
CA ILE A 6 8.37 -6.10 -0.28
C ILE A 6 7.74 -5.98 -1.66
N MET A 7 6.77 -6.84 -1.94
CA MET A 7 6.06 -6.77 -3.20
C MET A 7 4.98 -5.70 -3.12
N ILE A 8 5.18 -4.63 -3.89
CA ILE A 8 4.21 -3.56 -4.06
C ILE A 8 3.32 -3.95 -5.24
N TRP A 9 2.15 -4.49 -4.95
CA TRP A 9 1.17 -4.85 -5.99
C TRP A 9 0.21 -3.66 -6.23
N GLN A 10 0.00 -3.31 -7.50
CA GLN A 10 -0.85 -2.19 -7.94
C GLN A 10 -1.79 -2.67 -9.05
N PRO A 11 -3.01 -3.12 -8.73
CA PRO A 11 -4.01 -3.38 -9.75
C PRO A 11 -4.57 -2.08 -10.30
N GLU A 12 -5.26 -2.16 -11.43
CA GLU A 12 -6.24 -1.14 -11.77
C GLU A 12 -7.28 -1.07 -10.64
N PHE A 13 -7.43 0.11 -10.02
CA PHE A 13 -8.30 0.36 -8.86
C PHE A 13 -9.78 0.26 -9.23
N THR A 14 -10.27 -0.95 -9.42
CA THR A 14 -11.69 -1.24 -9.65
C THR A 14 -12.23 -2.15 -8.53
N ASP A 15 -13.49 -1.92 -8.13
CA ASP A 15 -14.19 -2.73 -7.11
C ASP A 15 -14.12 -4.24 -7.41
N LYS A 16 -14.10 -4.60 -8.69
CA LYS A 16 -14.04 -5.98 -9.16
C LYS A 16 -12.70 -6.67 -8.84
N ILE A 17 -11.59 -5.92 -8.84
CA ILE A 17 -10.26 -6.50 -8.58
C ILE A 17 -10.00 -6.58 -7.08
N LEU A 18 -10.33 -5.54 -6.32
CA LEU A 18 -10.07 -5.51 -4.87
C LEU A 18 -11.05 -6.37 -4.07
N SER A 19 -12.26 -6.63 -4.56
CA SER A 19 -13.21 -7.55 -3.92
C SER A 19 -12.71 -8.99 -3.78
N ARG A 20 -11.74 -9.40 -4.61
CA ARG A 20 -11.12 -10.75 -4.56
C ARG A 20 -10.02 -10.90 -3.50
N LYS A 21 -9.77 -9.87 -2.69
CA LYS A 21 -8.70 -9.83 -1.66
C LYS A 21 -7.31 -10.29 -2.17
N PRO A 22 -6.86 -9.79 -3.34
CA PRO A 22 -5.61 -10.23 -3.96
C PRO A 22 -4.39 -10.11 -3.04
N GLY A 23 -4.31 -9.06 -2.22
CA GLY A 23 -3.22 -8.87 -1.26
C GLY A 23 -3.09 -10.00 -0.23
N ALA A 24 -4.20 -10.51 0.29
CA ALA A 24 -4.21 -11.62 1.25
C ALA A 24 -3.79 -12.93 0.59
N VAL A 25 -4.33 -13.24 -0.59
CA VAL A 25 -3.98 -14.44 -1.37
C VAL A 25 -2.48 -14.46 -1.66
N GLN A 26 -1.95 -13.33 -2.11
CA GLN A 26 -0.56 -13.20 -2.49
C GLN A 26 0.39 -13.27 -1.29
N CYS A 27 0.01 -12.67 -0.16
CA CYS A 27 0.74 -12.77 1.11
C CYS A 27 0.90 -14.23 1.56
N ILE A 28 -0.18 -15.01 1.48
CA ILE A 28 -0.18 -16.44 1.85
C ILE A 28 0.67 -17.26 0.87
N GLN A 29 0.49 -17.05 -0.44
CA GLN A 29 1.19 -17.82 -1.47
C GLN A 29 2.70 -17.57 -1.46
N GLN A 30 3.11 -16.31 -1.34
CA GLN A 30 4.53 -15.92 -1.37
C GLN A 30 5.20 -16.00 0.01
N ARG A 31 4.42 -16.14 1.09
CA ARG A 31 4.90 -16.06 2.48
C ARG A 31 5.71 -14.79 2.75
N GLN A 32 5.29 -13.69 2.14
CA GLN A 32 5.96 -12.39 2.21
C GLN A 32 4.95 -11.29 2.53
N THR A 33 5.44 -10.22 3.14
CA THR A 33 4.62 -9.03 3.41
C THR A 33 4.19 -8.39 2.08
N VAL A 34 2.89 -8.17 1.93
CA VAL A 34 2.30 -7.50 0.77
C VAL A 34 1.81 -6.13 1.21
N VAL A 35 2.17 -5.11 0.43
CA VAL A 35 1.75 -3.73 0.67
C VAL A 35 1.07 -3.21 -0.58
N MET A 36 -0.11 -2.62 -0.41
CA MET A 36 -0.79 -1.88 -1.48
C MET A 36 -0.90 -0.41 -1.09
N LEU A 37 -0.42 0.48 -1.97
CA LEU A 37 -0.73 1.91 -1.90
C LEU A 37 -2.07 2.16 -2.57
N VAL A 38 -3.05 2.71 -1.86
CA VAL A 38 -4.40 2.93 -2.36
C VAL A 38 -4.87 4.36 -2.06
N PRO A 39 -5.85 4.91 -2.80
CA PRO A 39 -6.46 6.19 -2.45
C PRO A 39 -7.13 6.13 -1.07
N GLU A 40 -7.14 7.26 -0.37
CA GLU A 40 -7.89 7.40 0.88
C GLU A 40 -9.40 7.53 0.60
N ASP A 41 -10.04 6.40 0.28
CA ASP A 41 -11.49 6.33 0.07
C ASP A 41 -12.07 5.17 0.88
N MET A 42 -12.72 5.51 2.00
CA MET A 42 -13.34 4.54 2.89
C MET A 42 -14.82 4.31 2.59
N SER A 43 -15.41 5.08 1.66
CA SER A 43 -16.84 5.06 1.35
C SER A 43 -17.24 3.97 0.36
N VAL A 44 -16.26 3.27 -0.20
CA VAL A 44 -16.37 2.35 -1.33
C VAL A 44 -16.36 0.89 -0.89
N GLY A 45 -17.09 0.04 -1.61
CA GLY A 45 -17.31 -1.36 -1.22
C GLY A 45 -16.03 -2.19 -1.11
N TRP A 46 -15.01 -1.91 -1.92
CA TRP A 46 -13.73 -2.61 -1.81
C TRP A 46 -13.02 -2.39 -0.48
N PHE A 47 -13.21 -1.23 0.16
CA PHE A 47 -12.53 -0.91 1.41
C PHE A 47 -13.01 -1.84 2.53
N SER A 48 -14.33 -2.00 2.65
CA SER A 48 -14.94 -2.97 3.56
C SER A 48 -14.44 -4.39 3.30
N LYS A 49 -14.26 -4.78 2.03
CA LYS A 49 -13.71 -6.10 1.66
C LYS A 49 -12.24 -6.28 2.04
N ALA A 50 -11.43 -5.22 1.93
CA ALA A 50 -10.04 -5.25 2.37
C ALA A 50 -9.94 -5.46 3.89
N LEU A 51 -10.79 -4.79 4.68
CA LEU A 51 -10.83 -4.90 6.14
C LEU A 51 -11.10 -6.32 6.66
N GLU A 52 -11.72 -7.18 5.86
CA GLU A 52 -11.93 -8.59 6.23
C GLU A 52 -10.63 -9.39 6.33
N SER A 53 -9.49 -8.88 5.82
CA SER A 53 -8.22 -9.62 5.78
C SER A 53 -6.98 -8.81 6.07
N VAL A 54 -7.04 -7.48 5.97
CA VAL A 54 -5.86 -6.62 6.17
C VAL A 54 -5.41 -6.66 7.63
N ASP A 55 -4.10 -6.74 7.86
CA ASP A 55 -3.54 -6.64 9.20
C ASP A 55 -3.54 -5.20 9.69
N GLU A 56 -3.24 -4.29 8.76
CA GLU A 56 -3.09 -2.89 9.06
C GLU A 56 -3.43 -1.99 7.87
N VAL A 57 -4.21 -0.96 8.16
CA VAL A 57 -4.41 0.21 7.32
C VAL A 57 -3.55 1.33 7.89
N ARG A 58 -2.57 1.79 7.11
CA ARG A 58 -1.69 2.90 7.50
C ARG A 58 -1.98 4.13 6.66
N ILE A 59 -2.58 5.14 7.27
CA ILE A 59 -2.96 6.39 6.62
C ILE A 59 -1.73 7.29 6.50
N ILE A 60 -1.54 7.91 5.33
CA ILE A 60 -0.44 8.84 5.10
C ILE A 60 -0.93 10.26 5.41
N THR A 61 -0.33 10.90 6.41
CA THR A 61 -0.65 12.27 6.81
C THR A 61 0.29 13.27 6.17
N ASP A 62 -0.07 14.56 6.23
CA ASP A 62 0.77 15.69 5.82
C ASP A 62 1.13 15.69 4.32
N GLY A 63 0.25 15.10 3.51
CA GLY A 63 0.34 15.11 2.05
C GLY A 63 -0.08 13.78 1.43
N ARG A 64 0.07 13.71 0.11
CA ARG A 64 -0.22 12.52 -0.71
C ARG A 64 1.02 12.02 -1.43
N ILE A 65 0.99 10.76 -1.84
CA ILE A 65 2.04 10.17 -2.67
C ILE A 65 1.75 10.51 -4.14
N ASN A 66 2.67 11.27 -4.74
CA ASN A 66 2.64 11.58 -6.16
C ASN A 66 3.40 10.49 -6.91
N PHE A 67 2.87 10.10 -8.07
CA PHE A 67 3.54 9.15 -8.94
C PHE A 67 4.44 9.89 -9.91
N ILE A 68 5.60 9.33 -10.17
CA ILE A 68 6.52 9.82 -11.19
C ILE A 68 6.20 9.07 -12.49
N GLU A 69 5.95 9.82 -13.56
CA GLU A 69 5.79 9.23 -14.88
C GLU A 69 7.16 8.74 -15.39
N PRO A 70 7.30 7.46 -15.78
CA PRO A 70 8.62 6.91 -16.12
C PRO A 70 9.28 7.57 -17.34
N SER A 71 8.48 8.00 -18.32
CA SER A 71 8.97 8.59 -19.56
C SER A 71 9.45 10.03 -19.39
N THR A 72 8.81 10.81 -18.52
CA THR A 72 9.11 12.24 -18.32
C THR A 72 9.91 12.52 -17.04
N GLY A 73 9.89 11.60 -16.07
CA GLY A 73 10.49 11.79 -14.75
C GLY A 73 9.75 12.83 -13.89
N LEU A 74 8.61 13.33 -14.35
CA LEU A 74 7.83 14.36 -13.67
C LEU A 74 6.71 13.74 -12.85
N GLU A 75 6.31 14.44 -11.80
CA GLU A 75 5.14 14.05 -11.02
C GLU A 75 3.86 14.20 -11.85
N LYS A 76 3.08 13.12 -11.94
CA LYS A 76 1.78 13.13 -12.59
C LYS A 76 0.78 13.91 -11.75
N LYS A 77 0.34 15.06 -12.25
CA LYS A 77 -0.75 15.85 -11.65
C LYS A 77 -2.10 15.16 -11.92
N GLY A 78 -2.94 15.04 -10.90
CA GLY A 78 -4.29 14.46 -11.04
C GLY A 78 -4.75 13.54 -9.89
N ASN A 79 -3.84 13.10 -9.02
CA ASN A 79 -4.24 12.36 -7.82
C ASN A 79 -4.74 13.34 -6.74
N SER A 80 -6.05 13.61 -6.70
CA SER A 80 -6.61 14.60 -5.77
C SER A 80 -6.87 14.06 -4.37
N LYS A 81 -7.05 12.74 -4.22
CA LYS A 81 -7.37 12.09 -2.94
C LYS A 81 -6.12 11.85 -2.08
N GLY A 82 -6.33 11.68 -0.78
CA GLY A 82 -5.29 11.23 0.15
C GLY A 82 -4.75 9.85 -0.21
N SER A 83 -3.78 9.35 0.54
CA SER A 83 -3.17 8.04 0.30
C SER A 83 -3.13 7.21 1.58
N MET A 84 -3.36 5.92 1.45
CA MET A 84 -3.17 4.96 2.55
C MET A 84 -2.47 3.70 2.05
N LEU A 85 -1.87 2.96 2.98
CA LEU A 85 -1.29 1.66 2.74
C LEU A 85 -2.17 0.58 3.36
N LEU A 86 -2.45 -0.46 2.59
CA LEU A 86 -3.00 -1.72 3.09
C LEU A 86 -1.85 -2.72 3.23
N ILE A 87 -1.69 -3.29 4.41
CA ILE A 87 -0.54 -4.12 4.75
C ILE A 87 -1.02 -5.48 5.21
N TRP A 88 -0.56 -6.52 4.52
CA TRP A 88 -0.67 -7.91 4.92
C TRP A 88 0.71 -8.44 5.30
N ARG A 89 0.83 -9.06 6.47
CA ARG A 89 2.05 -9.70 6.95
C ARG A 89 1.82 -11.20 7.05
N PRO A 90 2.80 -12.02 6.65
CA PRO A 90 2.66 -13.46 6.77
C PRO A 90 2.71 -13.86 8.26
N PHE A 91 2.08 -14.99 8.58
CA PHE A 91 2.17 -15.65 9.90
C PHE A 91 1.61 -14.88 11.11
N ILE A 92 0.76 -13.88 10.88
CA ILE A 92 0.05 -13.19 11.96
C ILE A 92 -1.48 -13.27 11.77
N SER A 93 -2.21 -13.15 12.86
CA SER A 93 -3.66 -12.98 12.81
C SER A 93 -4.02 -11.53 12.45
N PRO A 94 -4.95 -11.30 11.50
CA PRO A 94 -5.43 -9.98 11.11
C PRO A 94 -5.85 -9.11 12.28
N ARG A 95 -5.01 -8.11 12.60
CA ARG A 95 -5.25 -7.17 13.69
C ARG A 95 -6.18 -6.03 13.30
N ARG A 96 -6.38 -5.78 11.99
CA ARG A 96 -7.24 -4.72 11.45
C ARG A 96 -6.95 -3.36 12.10
N MET A 97 -5.67 -3.07 12.31
CA MET A 97 -5.24 -1.85 12.99
C MET A 97 -5.28 -0.66 12.04
N PHE A 98 -5.58 0.51 12.59
CA PHE A 98 -5.44 1.78 11.89
C PHE A 98 -4.29 2.55 12.51
N THR A 99 -3.31 2.92 11.70
CA THR A 99 -2.16 3.72 12.12
C THR A 99 -1.91 4.86 11.15
N THR A 100 -1.04 5.78 11.53
CA THR A 100 -0.66 6.93 10.71
C THR A 100 0.84 6.97 10.47
N VAL A 101 1.25 7.60 9.37
CA VAL A 101 2.64 7.96 9.09
C VAL A 101 2.67 9.26 8.28
N SER A 102 3.55 10.19 8.61
CA SER A 102 3.68 11.41 7.80
C SER A 102 4.37 11.10 6.47
N LYS A 103 3.97 11.81 5.40
CA LYS A 103 4.63 11.71 4.09
C LYS A 103 6.14 11.94 4.21
N ALA A 104 6.56 12.92 5.00
CA ALA A 104 7.97 13.23 5.21
C ALA A 104 8.75 12.05 5.82
N ALA A 105 8.19 11.41 6.85
CA ALA A 105 8.82 10.23 7.47
C ALA A 105 8.93 9.07 6.49
N LEU A 106 7.87 8.80 5.72
CA LEU A 106 7.87 7.74 4.70
C LEU A 106 8.94 7.98 3.63
N MET A 107 9.07 9.21 3.14
CA MET A 107 10.07 9.59 2.13
C MET A 107 11.49 9.48 2.68
N ALA A 108 11.72 9.89 3.94
CA ALA A 108 13.03 9.79 4.58
C ALA A 108 13.49 8.32 4.70
N ILE A 109 12.59 7.43 5.13
CA ILE A 109 12.86 5.97 5.19
C ILE A 109 13.19 5.44 3.80
N GLY A 110 12.38 5.78 2.79
CA GLY A 110 12.60 5.33 1.41
C GLY A 110 13.93 5.78 0.81
N GLN A 111 14.38 7.00 1.11
CA GLN A 111 15.70 7.50 0.68
C GLN A 111 16.85 6.70 1.30
N GLY A 112 16.73 6.29 2.57
CA GLY A 112 17.73 5.45 3.23
C GLY A 112 17.89 4.10 2.55
N VAL A 113 16.78 3.47 2.14
CA VAL A 113 16.79 2.17 1.44
C VAL A 113 17.40 2.29 0.04
N ARG A 114 17.06 3.34 -0.72
CA ARG A 114 17.59 3.54 -2.08
C ARG A 114 19.10 3.78 -2.14
N ARG A 115 19.71 4.27 -1.06
CA ARG A 115 21.17 4.48 -0.98
C ARG A 115 21.93 3.21 -0.60
N ALA A 116 21.22 2.21 -0.05
CA ALA A 116 21.79 0.96 0.44
C ALA A 116 21.62 -0.22 -0.54
N ALA A 117 20.89 0.00 -1.64
CA ALA A 117 20.69 -0.94 -2.75
C ALA A 117 21.50 -0.49 -3.97
#